data_AF-A0A7W1VPM6-F1
#
_entry.id   AF-A0A7W1VPM6-F1
#
_cell.length_a   1.000
_cell.length_b   1.000
_cell.length_c   1.000
_cell.angle_alpha   90.00
_cell.angle_beta   90.00
_cell.angle_gamma   90.00
#
_symmetry.space_group_name_H-M   'P 1'
#
loop_
_entity.id
_entity.type
_entity.pdbx_description
1 polymer ?
#
loop_
_entity_poly.entity_id
_entity_poly.type
_entity_poly.pdbx_seq_one_letter_code
_entity_poly.pdbx_strand_id
1 'polypeptide(L)'
;MNIGVLFEKVEDPGFPPGFYYAHVPSLGLTTQGEGIDNARKAAIDLVQLWIAEKKASGEPIPSGSEILFSTLEIPDDALQSA
;
A
#
# COMPACT_ATOMS: atom_id res chain seq x y z
N MET A 1 17.07 -1.27 -3.00
CA MET A 1 16.11 -1.62 -1.93
C MET A 1 14.78 -1.84 -2.61
N ASN A 2 14.18 -3.00 -2.43
CA ASN A 2 12.87 -3.32 -3.00
C ASN A 2 11.85 -3.29 -1.87
N ILE A 3 10.73 -2.63 -2.09
CA ILE A 3 9.63 -2.51 -1.13
C ILE A 3 8.38 -3.03 -1.84
N GLY A 4 7.68 -3.96 -1.21
CA GLY A 4 6.44 -4.50 -1.74
C GLY A 4 5.33 -3.45 -1.71
N VAL A 5 4.58 -3.36 -2.81
CA VAL A 5 3.39 -2.52 -2.92
C VAL A 5 2.23 -3.38 -3.43
N LEU A 6 1.08 -3.28 -2.77
CA LEU A 6 -0.19 -3.87 -3.21
C LEU A 6 -1.06 -2.76 -3.79
N PHE A 7 -1.59 -2.97 -4.99
CA PHE A 7 -2.55 -2.06 -5.61
C PHE A 7 -3.95 -2.62 -5.51
N GLU A 8 -4.87 -1.82 -5.00
CA GLU A 8 -6.28 -2.17 -4.84
C GLU A 8 -7.12 -1.12 -5.56
N LYS A 9 -8.13 -1.57 -6.32
CA LYS A 9 -9.03 -0.64 -7.00
C LYS A 9 -9.91 0.04 -5.95
N VAL A 10 -10.07 1.35 -6.06
CA VAL A 10 -11.00 2.08 -5.18
C VAL A 10 -12.43 1.82 -5.66
N GLU A 11 -13.27 1.28 -4.78
CA GLU A 11 -14.71 1.03 -5.04
C GLU A 11 -15.64 1.93 -4.22
N ASP A 12 -15.09 2.85 -3.42
CA ASP A 12 -15.86 3.81 -2.63
C ASP A 12 -16.71 4.73 -3.55
N PRO A 13 -18.04 4.78 -3.39
CA PRO A 13 -18.92 5.64 -4.18
C PRO A 13 -18.62 7.14 -4.08
N GLY A 14 -17.97 7.59 -3.01
CA GLY A 14 -17.53 8.97 -2.81
C GLY A 14 -16.23 9.32 -3.54
N PHE A 15 -15.62 8.35 -4.21
CA PHE A 15 -14.30 8.49 -4.82
C PHE A 15 -14.40 8.51 -6.36
N PRO A 16 -13.63 9.37 -7.06
CA PRO A 16 -13.62 9.35 -8.52
C PRO A 16 -13.27 7.96 -9.07
N PRO A 17 -13.97 7.48 -10.12
CA PRO A 17 -13.68 6.18 -10.71
C PRO A 17 -12.26 6.15 -11.30
N GLY A 18 -11.69 4.96 -11.38
CA GLY A 18 -10.38 4.75 -11.99
C GLY A 18 -9.19 4.94 -11.05
N PHE A 19 -9.43 5.27 -9.78
CA PHE A 19 -8.37 5.33 -8.78
C PHE A 19 -8.01 3.96 -8.21
N TYR A 20 -6.76 3.88 -7.78
CA TYR A 20 -6.20 2.75 -7.06
C TYR A 20 -5.54 3.24 -5.77
N TYR A 21 -5.77 2.51 -4.69
CA TYR A 21 -4.93 2.57 -3.52
C TYR A 21 -3.59 1.88 -3.82
N ALA A 22 -2.52 2.42 -3.25
CA ALA A 22 -1.20 1.81 -3.22
C ALA A 22 -0.81 1.62 -1.75
N HIS A 23 -0.92 0.38 -1.29
CA HIS A 23 -0.55 0.00 0.07
C HIS A 23 0.91 -0.44 0.09
N VAL A 24 1.67 0.05 1.06
CA VAL A 24 3.05 -0.38 1.33
C VAL A 24 3.07 -1.02 2.73
N PRO A 25 2.73 -2.32 2.84
CA PRO A 25 2.39 -2.93 4.12
C PRO A 25 3.54 -2.93 5.12
N SER A 26 4.77 -3.17 4.64
CA SER A 26 5.96 -3.22 5.51
C SER A 26 6.30 -1.88 6.17
N LEU A 27 5.76 -0.77 5.65
CA LEU A 27 5.96 0.58 6.19
C LEU A 27 4.69 1.15 6.82
N GLY A 28 3.55 0.45 6.74
CA GLY A 28 2.25 0.96 7.19
C GLY A 28 1.78 2.20 6.42
N LEU A 29 2.21 2.36 5.16
CA LEU A 29 1.86 3.52 4.34
C LEU A 29 0.74 3.15 3.35
N THR A 30 -0.13 4.11 3.07
CA THR A 30 -1.14 4.01 2.00
C THR A 30 -1.27 5.37 1.33
N THR A 31 -1.35 5.36 0.00
CA THR A 31 -1.67 6.52 -0.83
C THR A 31 -2.57 6.08 -1.98
N GLN A 32 -2.91 6.98 -2.89
CA GLN A 32 -3.80 6.71 -4.00
C GLN A 32 -3.42 7.52 -5.24
N GLY A 33 -3.83 7.04 -6.41
CA GLY A 33 -3.69 7.78 -7.66
C GLY A 33 -4.63 7.27 -8.74
N GLU A 34 -4.91 8.12 -9.73
CA GLU A 34 -5.74 7.78 -10.88
C GLU A 34 -5.00 6.81 -11.81
N GLY A 35 -5.44 5.56 -11.87
CA GLY A 35 -4.74 4.47 -12.54
C GLY A 35 -3.51 3.97 -11.78
N ILE A 36 -3.07 2.77 -12.14
CA ILE A 36 -1.97 2.06 -11.46
C ILE A 36 -0.67 2.86 -11.51
N ASP A 37 -0.37 3.55 -12.62
CA ASP A 37 0.89 4.27 -12.77
C ASP A 37 0.98 5.52 -11.88
N ASN A 38 -0.11 6.29 -11.76
CA ASN A 38 -0.12 7.44 -10.84
C ASN A 38 -0.16 6.98 -9.38
N ALA A 39 -0.87 5.88 -9.06
CA ALA A 39 -0.84 5.29 -7.72
C ALA A 39 0.59 4.83 -7.36
N ARG A 40 1.31 4.22 -8.31
CA ARG A 40 2.72 3.83 -8.12
C ARG A 40 3.62 5.05 -7.91
N LYS A 41 3.45 6.10 -8.71
CA LYS A 41 4.21 7.34 -8.55
C LYS A 41 3.97 7.96 -7.18
N ALA A 42 2.71 8.07 -6.76
CA ALA A 42 2.36 8.56 -5.44
C ALA A 42 2.97 7.72 -4.31
N ALA A 43 3.02 6.39 -4.48
CA ALA A 43 3.67 5.49 -3.51
C ALA A 43 5.18 5.74 -3.41
N ILE A 44 5.86 5.94 -4.54
CA ILE A 44 7.29 6.29 -4.56
C ILE A 44 7.52 7.60 -3.82
N ASP A 45 6.74 8.63 -4.12
CA ASP A 45 6.86 9.96 -3.50
C ASP A 45 6.65 9.87 -1.98
N LEU A 46 5.62 9.13 -1.53
CA LEU A 46 5.32 8.92 -0.12
C LEU A 46 6.44 8.14 0.60
N VAL A 47 6.97 7.08 0.00
CA VAL A 47 8.08 6.31 0.57
C VAL A 47 9.34 7.16 0.69
N GLN A 48 9.64 7.99 -0.30
CA GLN A 48 10.78 8.90 -0.25
C GLN A 48 10.65 9.92 0.89
N LEU A 49 9.47 10.51 1.05
CA LEU A 49 9.18 11.43 2.16
C LEU A 49 9.36 10.74 3.51
N TRP A 50 8.77 9.56 3.68
CA TRP A 50 8.89 8.77 4.91
C TRP A 50 10.36 8.45 5.24
N ILE A 51 11.16 8.05 4.25
CA ILE A 51 12.60 7.79 4.43
C ILE A 51 13.32 9.06 4.88
N ALA A 52 13.02 10.21 4.29
CA ALA A 52 13.62 11.48 4.66
C ALA A 52 13.30 11.86 6.13
N GLU A 53 12.05 11.65 6.55
CA GLU A 53 11.62 11.86 7.94
C GLU A 53 12.36 10.94 8.91
N LYS A 54 12.46 9.64 8.61
CA LYS A 54 13.22 8.69 9.45
C LYS A 54 14.68 9.11 9.59
N LYS A 55 15.32 9.52 8.50
CA LYS A 55 16.69 10.04 8.53
C LYS A 55 16.83 11.29 9.38
N ALA A 56 15.91 12.24 9.26
CA ALA A 56 15.91 13.47 10.03
C ALA A 56 15.75 13.22 11.54
N SER A 57 14.95 12.22 11.90
CA SER A 57 14.73 11.78 13.29
C SER A 57 15.82 10.84 13.84
N GLY A 58 16.81 10.46 13.03
CA GLY A 58 17.84 9.48 13.43
C GLY A 58 17.30 8.07 13.64
N GLU A 59 16.13 7.76 13.08
CA GLU A 59 15.49 6.46 13.20
C GLU A 59 16.03 5.47 12.15
N PRO A 60 16.11 4.16 12.48
CA PRO A 60 16.57 3.15 11.54
C PRO A 60 15.60 2.99 10.37
N ILE A 61 16.16 2.81 9.17
CA ILE A 61 15.41 2.46 7.97
C ILE A 61 15.42 0.92 7.84
N PRO A 62 14.26 0.26 7.72
CA PRO A 62 14.21 -1.18 7.52
C PRO A 62 15.00 -1.60 6.27
N SER A 63 15.80 -2.66 6.38
CA SER A 63 16.39 -3.31 5.21
C SER A 63 15.31 -4.10 4.46
N GLY A 64 15.41 -4.17 3.13
CA GLY A 64 14.47 -4.94 2.32
C GLY A 64 14.41 -6.41 2.75
N SER A 65 13.20 -6.95 2.89
CA SER A 65 12.93 -8.35 3.21
C SER A 65 12.49 -9.12 1.97
N GLU A 66 12.30 -10.44 2.12
CA GLU A 66 11.49 -11.20 1.18
C GLU A 66 10.08 -10.59 1.08
N ILE A 67 9.52 -10.59 -0.12
CA ILE A 67 8.20 -10.03 -0.43
C ILE A 67 7.34 -11.15 -0.99
N LEU A 68 6.27 -11.50 -0.28
CA LEU A 68 5.29 -12.50 -0.69
C LEU A 68 3.90 -11.86 -0.69
N PHE A 69 3.16 -12.04 -1.78
CA PHE A 69 1.77 -11.60 -1.89
C PHE A 69 0.89 -12.82 -2.18
N SER A 70 -0.23 -12.91 -1.47
CA SER A 70 -1.26 -13.91 -1.70
C SER A 70 -2.61 -13.31 -1.35
N THR A 71 -3.67 -13.84 -1.96
CA THR A 71 -5.04 -13.68 -1.49
C THR A 71 -5.41 -14.90 -0.63
N LEU A 72 -6.42 -14.74 0.22
CA LEU A 72 -7.07 -15.84 0.94
C LEU A 72 -8.52 -15.91 0.47
N GLU A 73 -8.97 -17.12 0.11
CA GLU A 73 -10.39 -17.37 -0.07
C GLU A 73 -11.01 -17.59 1.31
N ILE A 74 -12.04 -16.79 1.61
CA ILE A 74 -12.78 -16.90 2.86
C ILE A 74 -14.08 -17.66 2.56
N PRO A 75 -14.33 -18.81 3.20
CA PRO A 75 -15.57 -19.55 3.06
C PRO A 75 -16.80 -18.70 3.44
N ASP A 76 -17.92 -18.88 2.71
CA ASP A 76 -19.16 -18.11 2.93
C ASP A 76 -19.73 -18.29 4.35
N ASP A 77 -19.52 -19.44 4.98
CA ASP A 77 -19.95 -19.73 6.35
C ASP A 77 -19.12 -18.99 7.41
N ALA A 78 -17.91 -18.53 7.09
CA ALA A 78 -17.11 -17.67 7.96
C ALA A 78 -17.62 -16.21 7.98
N LEU A 79 -18.37 -15.79 6.96
CA LEU A 79 -19.01 -14.47 6.88
C LEU A 79 -20.36 -14.45 7.62
N GLN A 80 -20.95 -15.61 7.87
CA GLN A 80 -22.17 -15.75 8.67
C GLN A 80 -21.80 -15.81 10.16
N SER A 81 -21.77 -14.66 10.81
CA SER A 81 -21.74 -14.61 12.28
C SER A 81 -23.15 -14.87 12.83
N ALA A 82 -23.19 -15.63 13.95
CA ALA A 82 -24.37 -16.16 14.66
C ALA A 82 -25.42 -15.13 15.10
#